data_AF-A0A529QFP2-F1
#
_entry.id   AF-A0A529QFP2-F1
#
_cell.length_a   1.000
_cell.length_b   1.000
_cell.length_c   1.000
_cell.angle_alpha   90.00
_cell.angle_beta   90.00
_cell.angle_gamma   90.00
#
_symmetry.space_group_name_H-M   'P 1'
#
loop_
_entity.id
_entity.type
_entity.pdbx_description
1 polymer ?
#
loop_
_entity_poly.entity_id
_entity_poly.type
_entity_poly.pdbx_seq_one_letter_code
_entity_poly.pdbx_strand_id
1 'polypeptide(L)'
;ASAAELGLDPARSYSSYAEMAKAEAKRPDGIEAVAIVTPNNVHVPATKAFLEAGIHVICDKPLATSLPEAKKLAALVEKTGKVFVLTHNYTAYPMIRQAREMVAKGQLGDIRIVQSEYPQDWLTEDLAATGQKQASWRSDPKQAGAGGALGDIGTHAYNLARFVSGLELDSLSADLDAFVPGRQLDDNVNVMLRFKPVGNKHPAKGMIWAS
;
A
#
# COMPACT_ATOMS: atom_id res chain seq x y z
N ALA A 1 -14.42 7.20 15.06
CA ALA A 1 -15.31 6.60 16.08
C ALA A 1 -14.47 5.88 17.12
N SER A 2 -14.87 5.90 18.39
CA SER A 2 -14.29 5.05 19.44
C SER A 2 -14.86 3.62 19.35
N ALA A 3 -14.24 2.67 20.05
CA ALA A 3 -14.75 1.29 20.12
C ALA A 3 -16.18 1.22 20.70
N ALA A 4 -16.46 2.06 21.71
CA ALA A 4 -17.79 2.15 22.31
C ALA A 4 -18.86 2.67 21.33
N GLU A 5 -18.52 3.68 20.52
CA GLU A 5 -19.42 4.20 19.47
C GLU A 5 -19.72 3.16 18.38
N LEU A 6 -18.80 2.22 18.16
CA LEU A 6 -18.96 1.12 17.21
C LEU A 6 -19.64 -0.11 17.83
N GLY A 7 -20.04 -0.05 19.11
CA GLY A 7 -20.68 -1.16 19.82
C GLY A 7 -19.78 -2.37 20.06
N LEU A 8 -18.45 -2.15 20.09
CA LEU A 8 -17.50 -3.22 20.38
C LEU A 8 -17.51 -3.56 21.88
N ASP A 9 -17.23 -4.82 22.19
CA ASP A 9 -17.07 -5.29 23.57
C ASP A 9 -15.99 -4.46 24.30
N PRO A 10 -16.32 -3.77 25.42
CA PRO A 10 -15.35 -3.01 26.20
C PRO A 10 -14.18 -3.86 26.69
N ALA A 11 -14.38 -5.16 26.94
CA ALA A 11 -13.32 -6.08 27.37
C ALA A 11 -12.31 -6.41 26.24
N ARG A 12 -12.63 -6.05 25.00
CA ARG A 12 -11.77 -6.18 23.81
C ARG A 12 -11.44 -4.83 23.19
N SER A 13 -11.53 -3.77 23.98
CA SER A 13 -11.14 -2.41 23.61
C SER A 13 -9.83 -2.05 24.34
N TYR A 14 -8.80 -1.69 23.57
CA TYR A 14 -7.44 -1.51 24.08
C TYR A 14 -6.95 -0.08 23.88
N SER A 15 -6.09 0.39 24.79
CA SER A 15 -5.52 1.73 24.70
C SER A 15 -4.38 1.85 23.68
N SER A 16 -3.76 0.70 23.33
CA SER A 16 -2.70 0.62 22.33
C SER A 16 -2.70 -0.74 21.62
N TYR A 17 -2.15 -0.77 20.40
CA TYR A 17 -1.96 -2.00 19.64
C TYR A 17 -1.01 -2.99 20.35
N ALA A 18 -0.05 -2.48 21.13
CA ALA A 18 0.91 -3.32 21.86
C ALA A 18 0.25 -4.06 23.03
N GLU A 19 -0.69 -3.41 23.73
CA GLU A 19 -1.52 -4.06 24.74
C GLU A 19 -2.46 -5.09 24.10
N MET A 20 -3.13 -4.70 23.02
CA MET A 20 -4.01 -5.61 22.26
C MET A 20 -3.29 -6.89 21.85
N ALA A 21 -2.11 -6.78 21.22
CA ALA A 21 -1.32 -7.93 20.79
C ALA A 21 -0.99 -8.88 21.95
N LYS A 22 -0.55 -8.33 23.10
CA LYS A 22 -0.19 -9.13 24.28
C LYS A 22 -1.40 -9.77 24.95
N ALA A 23 -2.52 -9.05 25.03
CA ALA A 23 -3.72 -9.51 25.68
C ALA A 23 -4.38 -10.62 24.85
N GLU A 24 -4.64 -10.35 23.57
CA GLU A 24 -5.30 -11.29 22.67
C GLU A 24 -4.49 -12.59 22.49
N ALA A 25 -3.16 -12.52 22.38
CA ALA A 25 -2.33 -13.72 22.23
C ALA A 25 -2.37 -14.69 23.44
N LYS A 26 -2.80 -14.22 24.62
CA LYS A 26 -2.91 -15.04 25.84
C LYS A 26 -4.31 -15.57 26.07
N ARG A 27 -5.30 -15.08 25.34
CA ARG A 27 -6.69 -15.48 25.51
C ARG A 27 -6.92 -16.85 24.87
N PRO A 28 -7.70 -17.75 25.51
CA PRO A 28 -8.16 -18.98 24.86
C PRO A 28 -9.00 -18.71 23.62
N ASP A 29 -9.72 -17.59 23.59
CA ASP A 29 -10.55 -17.09 22.49
C ASP A 29 -9.94 -15.85 21.81
N GLY A 30 -8.61 -15.76 21.77
CA GLY A 30 -7.88 -14.64 21.18
C GLY A 30 -8.08 -14.52 19.67
N ILE A 31 -7.82 -13.33 19.11
CA ILE A 31 -7.85 -13.14 17.66
C ILE A 31 -6.76 -13.97 16.96
N GLU A 32 -7.09 -14.49 15.78
CA GLU A 32 -6.12 -15.17 14.90
C GLU A 32 -5.41 -14.20 13.94
N ALA A 33 -6.08 -13.10 13.61
CA ALA A 33 -5.59 -12.08 12.69
C ALA A 33 -5.99 -10.67 13.14
N VAL A 34 -5.23 -9.67 12.71
CA VAL A 34 -5.52 -8.23 12.91
C VAL A 34 -5.50 -7.47 11.59
N ALA A 35 -6.38 -6.49 11.46
CA ALA A 35 -6.33 -5.50 10.39
C ALA A 35 -5.74 -4.18 10.90
N ILE A 36 -4.64 -3.71 10.30
CA ILE A 36 -3.95 -2.47 10.66
C ILE A 36 -4.32 -1.41 9.63
N VAL A 37 -5.14 -0.45 10.03
CA VAL A 37 -5.72 0.60 9.16
C VAL A 37 -5.39 1.99 9.74
N THR A 38 -4.10 2.23 9.95
CA THR A 38 -3.56 3.38 10.69
C THR A 38 -2.78 4.31 9.77
N PRO A 39 -2.29 5.47 10.22
CA PRO A 39 -1.28 6.23 9.47
C PRO A 39 -0.02 5.41 9.17
N ASN A 40 0.68 5.73 8.07
CA ASN A 40 1.75 4.88 7.51
C ASN A 40 2.90 4.61 8.50
N ASN A 41 3.27 5.60 9.33
CA ASN A 41 4.32 5.46 10.34
C ASN A 41 3.99 4.44 11.44
N VAL A 42 2.72 4.06 11.61
CA VAL A 42 2.29 3.07 12.61
C VAL A 42 2.30 1.64 12.05
N HIS A 43 2.30 1.46 10.72
CA HIS A 43 2.20 0.14 10.08
C HIS A 43 3.29 -0.84 10.53
N VAL A 44 4.56 -0.44 10.44
CA VAL A 44 5.69 -1.30 10.80
C VAL A 44 5.70 -1.67 12.29
N PRO A 45 5.64 -0.72 13.25
CA PRO A 45 5.67 -1.07 14.66
C PRO A 45 4.44 -1.88 15.11
N ALA A 46 3.25 -1.58 14.59
CA ALA A 46 2.06 -2.36 14.89
C ALA A 46 2.15 -3.78 14.30
N THR A 47 2.54 -3.91 13.02
CA THR A 47 2.71 -5.23 12.38
C THR A 47 3.70 -6.08 13.16
N LYS A 48 4.84 -5.50 13.54
CA LYS A 48 5.85 -6.20 14.34
C LYS A 48 5.26 -6.73 15.65
N ALA A 49 4.51 -5.91 16.39
CA ALA A 49 3.93 -6.31 17.67
C ALA A 49 2.99 -7.53 17.55
N PHE A 50 2.17 -7.58 16.49
CA PHE A 50 1.26 -8.69 16.27
C PHE A 50 1.95 -9.95 15.72
N LEU A 51 2.89 -9.80 14.78
CA LEU A 51 3.65 -10.95 14.25
C LEU A 51 4.48 -11.62 15.36
N GLU A 52 5.13 -10.83 16.22
CA GLU A 52 5.90 -11.36 17.36
C GLU A 52 5.01 -12.00 18.44
N ALA A 53 3.75 -11.56 18.55
CA ALA A 53 2.74 -12.21 19.39
C ALA A 53 2.12 -13.46 18.75
N GLY A 54 2.51 -13.81 17.52
CA GLY A 54 2.02 -14.97 16.80
C GLY A 54 0.66 -14.78 16.13
N ILE A 55 0.26 -13.55 15.84
CA ILE A 55 -1.02 -13.19 15.21
C ILE A 55 -0.79 -12.84 13.74
N HIS A 56 -1.68 -13.29 12.84
CA HIS A 56 -1.64 -12.96 11.42
C HIS A 56 -1.95 -11.48 11.18
N VAL A 57 -1.39 -10.87 10.12
CA VAL A 57 -1.57 -9.44 9.86
C VAL A 57 -2.13 -9.18 8.48
N ILE A 58 -3.16 -8.35 8.42
CA ILE A 58 -3.63 -7.64 7.24
C ILE A 58 -3.26 -6.18 7.45
N CYS A 59 -2.33 -5.63 6.67
CA CYS A 59 -1.85 -4.26 6.82
C CYS A 59 -2.32 -3.40 5.66
N ASP A 60 -2.75 -2.18 5.97
CA ASP A 60 -3.05 -1.21 4.94
C ASP A 60 -1.78 -0.75 4.22
N LYS A 61 -1.92 -0.25 2.99
CA LYS A 61 -0.80 0.32 2.22
C LYS A 61 -0.59 1.81 2.56
N PRO A 62 0.62 2.36 2.34
CA PRO A 62 1.87 1.68 2.00
C PRO A 62 2.42 0.87 3.18
N LEU A 63 3.14 -0.22 2.88
CA LEU A 63 3.69 -1.15 3.87
C LEU A 63 4.53 -0.48 4.97
N ALA A 64 5.35 0.50 4.58
CA ALA A 64 6.26 1.23 5.44
C ALA A 64 6.54 2.60 4.84
N THR A 65 7.09 3.51 5.64
CA THR A 65 7.52 4.84 5.20
C THR A 65 8.90 4.83 4.53
N SER A 66 9.64 3.73 4.64
CA SER A 66 10.98 3.58 4.06
C SER A 66 11.26 2.16 3.55
N LEU A 67 12.07 2.04 2.50
CA LEU A 67 12.51 0.74 1.96
C LEU A 67 13.32 -0.10 2.97
N PRO A 68 14.26 0.47 3.77
CA PRO A 68 14.97 -0.31 4.78
C PRO A 68 14.03 -0.92 5.82
N GLU A 69 13.00 -0.21 6.27
CA GLU A 69 12.00 -0.77 7.19
C GLU A 69 11.15 -1.85 6.53
N ALA A 70 10.69 -1.64 5.29
CA ALA A 70 9.96 -2.65 4.53
C ALA A 70 10.75 -3.96 4.41
N LYS A 71 12.06 -3.88 4.13
CA LYS A 71 12.96 -5.06 4.08
C LYS A 71 13.08 -5.77 5.42
N LYS A 72 13.22 -5.02 6.52
CA LYS A 72 13.27 -5.60 7.87
C LYS A 72 11.95 -6.29 8.23
N LEU A 73 10.82 -5.69 7.83
CA LEU A 73 9.50 -6.26 8.07
C LEU A 73 9.29 -7.55 7.26
N ALA A 74 9.71 -7.58 6.00
CA ALA A 74 9.67 -8.79 5.17
C ALA A 74 10.44 -9.95 5.82
N ALA A 75 11.67 -9.69 6.29
CA ALA A 75 12.47 -10.69 7.00
C ALA A 75 11.79 -11.17 8.31
N LEU A 76 11.05 -10.30 9.01
CA LEU A 76 10.29 -10.68 10.20
C LEU A 76 9.09 -11.57 9.84
N VAL A 77 8.36 -11.25 8.78
CA VAL A 77 7.25 -12.08 8.27
C VAL A 77 7.77 -13.48 7.95
N GLU A 78 8.88 -13.58 7.20
CA GLU A 78 9.53 -14.86 6.89
C GLU A 78 9.95 -15.61 8.15
N LYS A 79 10.58 -14.93 9.11
CA LYS A 79 11.03 -15.52 10.39
C LYS A 79 9.88 -16.07 11.23
N THR A 80 8.75 -15.35 11.29
CA THR A 80 7.60 -15.73 12.14
C THR A 80 6.72 -16.81 11.49
N GLY A 81 6.79 -16.96 10.16
CA GLY A 81 5.93 -17.88 9.41
C GLY A 81 4.45 -17.50 9.45
N LYS A 82 4.10 -16.30 9.92
CA LYS A 82 2.72 -15.82 9.99
C LYS A 82 2.31 -15.23 8.65
N VAL A 83 1.05 -15.48 8.27
CA VAL A 83 0.42 -14.82 7.12
C VAL A 83 0.45 -13.31 7.29
N PHE A 84 0.96 -12.64 6.26
CA PHE A 84 0.95 -11.20 6.09
C PHE A 84 0.26 -10.86 4.77
N VAL A 85 -0.74 -9.97 4.81
CA VAL A 85 -1.47 -9.50 3.64
C VAL A 85 -1.36 -7.99 3.55
N LEU A 86 -0.96 -7.47 2.39
CA LEU A 86 -1.00 -6.04 2.09
C LEU A 86 -2.23 -5.72 1.23
N THR A 87 -2.98 -4.69 1.59
CA THR A 87 -4.29 -4.35 0.98
C THR A 87 -4.18 -3.58 -0.35
N HIS A 88 -3.54 -4.16 -1.36
CA HIS A 88 -3.74 -3.67 -2.75
C HIS A 88 -5.12 -4.08 -3.29
N ASN A 89 -6.16 -3.46 -2.74
CA ASN A 89 -7.57 -3.80 -2.92
C ASN A 89 -8.04 -3.81 -4.39
N TYR A 90 -7.52 -2.94 -5.24
CA TYR A 90 -7.92 -2.89 -6.66
C TYR A 90 -7.70 -4.20 -7.42
N THR A 91 -6.76 -5.04 -6.99
CA THR A 91 -6.53 -6.37 -7.59
C THR A 91 -7.70 -7.33 -7.37
N ALA A 92 -8.57 -7.07 -6.40
CA ALA A 92 -9.73 -7.89 -6.11
C ALA A 92 -10.91 -7.63 -7.06
N TYR A 93 -10.91 -6.52 -7.82
CA TYR A 93 -12.04 -6.22 -8.69
C TYR A 93 -12.20 -7.26 -9.81
N PRO A 94 -13.44 -7.73 -10.09
CA PRO A 94 -13.68 -8.78 -11.07
C PRO A 94 -13.09 -8.47 -12.45
N MET A 95 -13.22 -7.23 -12.91
CA MET A 95 -12.68 -6.80 -14.21
C MET A 95 -11.15 -6.82 -14.25
N ILE A 96 -10.47 -6.49 -13.15
CA ILE A 96 -9.00 -6.56 -13.05
C ILE A 96 -8.54 -8.03 -13.07
N ARG A 97 -9.24 -8.92 -12.36
CA ARG A 97 -8.94 -10.36 -12.36
C ARG A 97 -9.18 -10.98 -13.74
N GLN A 98 -10.25 -10.58 -14.42
CA GLN A 98 -10.53 -11.00 -15.79
C GLN A 98 -9.43 -10.50 -16.75
N ALA A 99 -9.04 -9.23 -16.68
CA ALA A 99 -7.98 -8.67 -17.52
C ALA A 99 -6.66 -9.44 -17.34
N ARG A 100 -6.26 -9.73 -16.10
CA ARG A 100 -5.09 -10.56 -15.79
C ARG A 100 -5.18 -11.93 -16.44
N GLU A 101 -6.34 -12.59 -16.32
CA GLU A 101 -6.55 -13.92 -16.88
C GLU A 101 -6.49 -13.93 -18.42
N MET A 102 -7.03 -12.90 -19.07
CA MET A 102 -6.96 -12.75 -20.53
C MET A 102 -5.52 -12.57 -21.01
N VAL A 103 -4.72 -11.77 -20.30
CA VAL A 103 -3.28 -11.61 -20.58
C VAL A 103 -2.53 -12.92 -20.36
N ALA A 104 -2.77 -13.59 -19.22
CA ALA A 104 -2.12 -14.87 -18.91
C ALA A 104 -2.46 -15.97 -19.93
N LYS A 105 -3.68 -15.98 -20.47
CA LYS A 105 -4.12 -16.87 -21.55
C LYS A 105 -3.62 -16.48 -22.94
N GLY A 106 -2.85 -15.40 -23.07
CA GLY A 106 -2.29 -14.93 -24.34
C GLY A 106 -3.33 -14.34 -25.30
N GLN A 107 -4.52 -13.97 -24.82
CA GLN A 107 -5.60 -13.46 -25.69
C GLN A 107 -5.26 -12.11 -26.34
N LEU A 108 -4.34 -11.36 -25.72
CA LEU A 108 -3.84 -10.07 -26.24
C LEU A 108 -2.53 -10.23 -27.03
N GLY A 109 -2.02 -11.46 -27.17
CA GLY A 109 -0.70 -11.72 -27.71
C GLY A 109 0.42 -11.13 -26.82
N ASP A 110 1.42 -10.54 -27.45
CA ASP A 110 2.54 -9.93 -26.75
C ASP A 110 2.18 -8.54 -26.24
N ILE A 111 2.27 -8.36 -24.93
CA ILE A 111 2.08 -7.05 -24.31
C ILE A 111 3.26 -6.15 -24.70
N ARG A 112 2.94 -5.04 -25.39
CA ARG A 112 3.95 -4.05 -25.86
C ARG A 112 3.99 -2.81 -24.98
N ILE A 113 2.84 -2.37 -24.48
CA ILE A 113 2.65 -1.14 -23.72
C ILE A 113 1.69 -1.43 -22.56
N VAL A 114 2.03 -0.95 -21.36
CA VAL A 114 1.15 -0.95 -20.19
C VAL A 114 0.97 0.48 -19.70
N GLN A 115 -0.26 0.96 -19.62
CA GLN A 115 -0.59 2.27 -19.05
C GLN A 115 -1.52 2.05 -17.85
N SER A 116 -1.22 2.72 -16.74
CA SER A 116 -2.09 2.71 -15.56
C SER A 116 -2.12 4.09 -14.94
N GLU A 117 -3.31 4.57 -14.63
CA GLU A 117 -3.54 5.92 -14.14
C GLU A 117 -4.35 5.87 -12.86
N TYR A 118 -4.06 6.78 -11.94
CA TYR A 118 -4.90 6.98 -10.77
C TYR A 118 -5.11 8.49 -10.55
N PRO A 119 -6.22 9.05 -11.07
CA PRO A 119 -6.66 10.41 -10.76
C PRO A 119 -7.43 10.47 -9.43
N GLN A 120 -7.16 11.48 -8.62
CA GLN A 120 -7.78 11.75 -7.34
C GLN A 120 -7.92 13.27 -7.12
N ASP A 121 -9.03 13.71 -6.51
CA ASP A 121 -9.38 15.12 -6.39
C ASP A 121 -9.26 15.68 -4.96
N TRP A 122 -9.44 14.86 -3.93
CA TRP A 122 -9.67 15.36 -2.58
C TRP A 122 -8.46 16.08 -1.93
N LEU A 123 -7.23 15.91 -2.43
CA LEU A 123 -6.02 16.63 -1.97
C LEU A 123 -5.49 17.66 -2.97
N THR A 124 -6.32 18.08 -3.94
CA THR A 124 -5.98 19.15 -4.88
C THR A 124 -5.79 20.52 -4.22
N GLU A 125 -6.28 20.70 -2.99
CA GLU A 125 -6.09 21.90 -2.15
C GLU A 125 -5.33 21.57 -0.85
N ASP A 126 -4.91 22.61 -0.12
CA ASP A 126 -4.29 22.45 1.21
C ASP A 126 -5.32 22.19 2.32
N LEU A 127 -5.99 21.03 2.24
CA LEU A 127 -6.90 20.59 3.30
C LEU A 127 -6.19 20.37 4.64
N ALA A 128 -4.87 20.16 4.65
CA ALA A 128 -4.12 19.97 5.89
C ALA A 128 -4.13 21.25 6.74
N ALA A 129 -4.10 22.43 6.12
CA ALA A 129 -4.22 23.73 6.79
C ALA A 129 -5.58 23.93 7.49
N THR A 130 -6.62 23.20 7.10
CA THR A 130 -7.94 23.26 7.74
C THR A 130 -8.04 22.41 9.03
N GLY A 131 -6.97 21.67 9.37
CA GLY A 131 -6.97 20.72 10.49
C GLY A 131 -7.65 19.38 10.16
N GLN A 132 -7.91 19.11 8.88
CA GLN A 132 -8.50 17.84 8.44
C GLN A 132 -7.50 16.69 8.66
N LYS A 133 -7.77 15.86 9.67
CA LYS A 133 -6.86 14.81 10.17
C LYS A 133 -6.25 13.90 9.11
N GLN A 134 -7.05 13.43 8.13
CA GLN A 134 -6.60 12.56 7.04
C GLN A 134 -5.66 13.26 6.07
N ALA A 135 -5.85 14.57 5.83
CA ALA A 135 -4.92 15.38 5.04
C ALA A 135 -3.64 15.68 5.82
N SER A 136 -3.76 16.01 7.11
CA SER A 136 -2.63 16.44 7.94
C SER A 136 -1.50 15.41 8.00
N TRP A 137 -1.81 14.12 8.23
CA TRP A 137 -0.76 13.11 8.30
C TRP A 137 -0.23 12.71 6.92
N ARG A 138 -1.06 12.76 5.87
CA ARG A 138 -0.65 12.43 4.49
C ARG A 138 0.29 13.46 3.89
N SER A 139 0.17 14.73 4.30
CA SER A 139 1.05 15.81 3.87
C SER A 139 2.32 15.95 4.71
N ASP A 140 2.45 15.20 5.81
CA ASP A 140 3.62 15.23 6.68
C ASP A 140 4.61 14.09 6.32
N PRO A 141 5.81 14.39 5.78
CA PRO A 141 6.79 13.37 5.41
C PRO A 141 7.24 12.48 6.58
N LYS A 142 7.11 12.95 7.83
CA LYS A 142 7.44 12.14 9.03
C LYS A 142 6.39 11.07 9.30
N GLN A 143 5.16 11.24 8.81
CA GLN A 143 4.06 10.31 9.00
C GLN A 143 3.76 9.50 7.74
N ALA A 144 3.69 10.16 6.58
CA ALA A 144 3.39 9.53 5.30
C ALA A 144 4.58 8.75 4.70
N GLY A 145 5.81 9.17 5.01
CA GLY A 145 7.02 8.73 4.33
C GLY A 145 7.42 9.67 3.20
N ALA A 146 8.31 9.21 2.31
CA ALA A 146 8.93 10.06 1.30
C ALA A 146 8.06 10.36 0.06
N GLY A 147 6.90 9.71 -0.09
CA GLY A 147 6.02 9.89 -1.25
C GLY A 147 4.64 10.36 -0.84
N GLY A 148 4.13 11.36 -1.57
CA GLY A 148 2.75 11.84 -1.47
C GLY A 148 1.84 11.01 -2.37
N ALA A 149 1.40 11.57 -3.50
CA ALA A 149 0.57 10.88 -4.49
C ALA A 149 1.23 9.56 -4.96
N LEU A 150 2.55 9.51 -5.15
CA LEU A 150 3.27 8.30 -5.51
C LEU A 150 3.10 7.20 -4.46
N GLY A 151 3.27 7.54 -3.17
CA GLY A 151 3.16 6.60 -2.06
C GLY A 151 1.72 6.16 -1.83
N ASP A 152 0.78 7.10 -1.88
CA ASP A 152 -0.63 6.87 -1.64
C ASP A 152 -1.29 6.11 -2.80
N ILE A 153 -1.32 6.70 -3.99
CA ILE A 153 -2.10 6.21 -5.13
C ILE A 153 -1.23 5.63 -6.26
N GLY A 154 -0.03 6.15 -6.47
CA GLY A 154 0.90 5.64 -7.49
C GLY A 154 1.34 4.19 -7.26
N THR A 155 1.46 3.76 -6.01
CA THR A 155 1.74 2.35 -5.68
C THR A 155 0.62 1.41 -6.14
N HIS A 156 -0.64 1.84 -6.13
CA HIS A 156 -1.75 1.05 -6.68
C HIS A 156 -1.69 0.98 -8.20
N ALA A 157 -1.41 2.09 -8.90
CA ALA A 157 -1.25 2.10 -10.35
C ALA A 157 -0.12 1.15 -10.79
N TYR A 158 1.03 1.21 -10.12
CA TYR A 158 2.13 0.29 -10.38
C TYR A 158 1.78 -1.17 -10.07
N ASN A 159 1.11 -1.42 -8.94
CA ASN A 159 0.67 -2.76 -8.56
C ASN A 159 -0.28 -3.36 -9.62
N LEU A 160 -1.26 -2.60 -10.09
CA LEU A 160 -2.19 -3.03 -11.14
C LEU A 160 -1.48 -3.31 -12.47
N ALA A 161 -0.59 -2.40 -12.89
CA ALA A 161 0.21 -2.56 -14.10
C ALA A 161 0.96 -3.91 -14.09
N ARG A 162 1.60 -4.27 -12.99
CA ARG A 162 2.29 -5.56 -12.83
C ARG A 162 1.35 -6.74 -12.64
N PHE A 163 0.30 -6.58 -11.86
CA PHE A 163 -0.65 -7.65 -11.56
C PHE A 163 -1.36 -8.15 -12.82
N VAL A 164 -1.83 -7.22 -13.66
CA VAL A 164 -2.54 -7.55 -14.91
C VAL A 164 -1.57 -8.06 -15.97
N SER A 165 -0.42 -7.41 -16.16
CA SER A 165 0.50 -7.77 -17.23
C SER A 165 1.37 -9.01 -16.92
N GLY A 166 1.57 -9.32 -15.63
CA GLY A 166 2.54 -10.32 -15.19
C GLY A 166 4.01 -9.92 -15.42
N LEU A 167 4.27 -8.67 -15.81
CA LEU A 167 5.61 -8.20 -16.16
C LEU A 167 6.41 -7.76 -14.92
N GLU A 168 7.73 -7.97 -15.01
CA GLU A 168 8.69 -7.50 -14.02
C GLU A 168 9.35 -6.22 -14.52
N LEU A 169 9.44 -5.21 -13.65
CA LEU A 169 10.10 -3.95 -13.98
C LEU A 169 11.62 -4.16 -14.04
N ASP A 170 12.26 -3.50 -14.99
CA ASP A 170 13.72 -3.42 -15.13
C ASP A 170 14.24 -2.04 -14.68
N SER A 171 13.71 -0.99 -15.29
CA SER A 171 14.16 0.38 -15.06
C SER A 171 13.00 1.37 -15.21
N LEU A 172 13.17 2.56 -14.64
CA LEU A 172 12.18 3.64 -14.70
C LEU A 172 12.84 5.01 -14.86
N SER A 173 12.06 5.98 -15.30
CA SER A 173 12.37 7.41 -15.24
C SER A 173 11.13 8.13 -14.70
N ALA A 174 11.30 8.96 -13.68
CA ALA A 174 10.19 9.61 -12.99
C ALA A 174 10.35 11.13 -12.97
N ASP A 175 9.24 11.83 -13.10
CA ASP A 175 9.08 13.27 -12.93
C ASP A 175 7.99 13.49 -11.87
N LEU A 176 8.34 14.20 -10.81
CA LEU A 176 7.51 14.40 -9.63
C LEU A 176 7.36 15.89 -9.39
N ASP A 177 6.15 16.34 -9.08
CA ASP A 177 5.86 17.73 -8.79
C ASP A 177 4.88 17.87 -7.62
N ALA A 178 4.84 19.07 -7.05
CA ALA A 178 3.89 19.48 -6.02
C ALA A 178 3.27 20.82 -6.42
N PHE A 179 2.03 20.79 -6.90
CA PHE A 179 1.32 21.97 -7.35
C PHE A 179 0.75 22.81 -6.21
N VAL A 180 0.37 22.18 -5.10
CA VAL A 180 -0.11 22.92 -3.92
C VAL A 180 1.06 23.68 -3.27
N PRO A 181 1.00 25.02 -3.19
CA PRO A 181 2.13 25.82 -2.68
C PRO A 181 2.57 25.41 -1.28
N GLY A 182 3.88 25.17 -1.12
CA GLY A 182 4.49 24.82 0.17
C GLY A 182 4.36 23.34 0.57
N ARG A 183 3.63 22.53 -0.21
CA ARG A 183 3.54 21.09 0.00
C ARG A 183 4.91 20.43 -0.13
N GLN A 184 5.24 19.54 0.81
CA GLN A 184 6.56 18.91 0.91
C GLN A 184 6.66 17.58 0.16
N LEU A 185 5.52 16.99 -0.19
CA LEU A 185 5.40 15.70 -0.86
C LEU A 185 4.76 15.90 -2.23
N ASP A 186 5.06 15.01 -3.17
CA ASP A 186 4.50 15.07 -4.52
C ASP A 186 2.96 14.96 -4.50
N ASP A 187 2.31 15.71 -5.38
CA ASP A 187 0.87 15.58 -5.68
C ASP A 187 0.58 15.34 -7.17
N ASN A 188 1.65 15.23 -7.96
CA ASN A 188 1.59 14.75 -9.33
C ASN A 188 2.86 13.94 -9.65
N VAL A 189 2.64 12.79 -10.30
CA VAL A 189 3.69 11.83 -10.63
C VAL A 189 3.53 11.34 -12.06
N ASN A 190 4.57 11.49 -12.86
CA ASN A 190 4.70 10.88 -14.19
C ASN A 190 5.87 9.89 -14.17
N VAL A 191 5.61 8.59 -14.38
CA VAL A 191 6.68 7.59 -14.36
C VAL A 191 6.64 6.74 -15.62
N MET A 192 7.74 6.79 -16.37
CA MET A 192 8.00 5.92 -17.52
C MET A 192 8.66 4.63 -17.05
N LEU A 193 8.15 3.49 -17.52
CA LEU A 193 8.56 2.15 -17.11
C LEU A 193 9.18 1.38 -18.28
N ARG A 194 10.24 0.61 -18.01
CA ARG A 194 10.75 -0.44 -18.89
C ARG A 194 10.68 -1.77 -18.17
N PHE A 195 10.06 -2.75 -18.80
CA PHE A 195 9.93 -4.09 -18.25
C PHE A 195 11.06 -4.99 -18.75
N LYS A 196 11.34 -6.07 -18.01
CA LYS A 196 12.25 -7.12 -18.44
C LYS A 196 11.68 -7.87 -19.65
N PRO A 197 12.53 -8.41 -20.55
CA PRO A 197 12.08 -9.31 -21.60
C PRO A 197 11.43 -10.57 -21.03
N VAL A 198 10.42 -11.09 -21.73
CA VAL A 198 9.79 -12.40 -21.43
C VAL A 198 10.15 -13.36 -22.56
N GLY A 199 11.06 -14.30 -22.29
CA GLY A 199 11.65 -15.14 -23.34
C GLY A 199 12.40 -14.30 -24.37
N ASN A 200 12.22 -14.61 -25.66
CA ASN A 200 12.87 -13.90 -26.77
C ASN A 200 12.07 -12.70 -27.30
N LYS A 201 11.06 -12.23 -26.56
CA LYS A 201 10.17 -11.15 -26.99
C LYS A 201 10.80 -9.78 -26.75
N HIS A 202 10.43 -8.80 -27.58
CA HIS A 202 10.81 -7.42 -27.34
C HIS A 202 10.20 -6.96 -25.99
N PRO A 203 10.99 -6.35 -25.08
CA PRO A 203 10.47 -5.91 -23.78
C PRO A 203 9.35 -4.87 -23.93
N ALA A 204 8.33 -4.99 -23.08
CA ALA A 204 7.26 -4.01 -23.01
C ALA A 204 7.77 -2.69 -22.42
N LYS A 205 7.11 -1.60 -22.79
CA LYS A 205 7.24 -0.30 -22.12
C LYS A 205 5.99 -0.03 -21.30
N GLY A 206 6.04 0.95 -20.42
CA GLY A 206 4.85 1.40 -19.74
C GLY A 206 4.93 2.80 -19.18
N MET A 207 3.82 3.23 -18.61
CA MET A 207 3.68 4.50 -17.94
C MET A 207 2.72 4.35 -16.77
N ILE A 208 3.03 4.99 -15.66
CA ILE A 208 2.04 5.31 -14.64
C ILE A 208 1.91 6.82 -14.48
N TRP A 209 0.68 7.27 -14.28
CA TRP A 209 0.38 8.61 -13.83
C TRP A 209 -0.48 8.55 -12.57
N ALA A 210 -0.18 9.41 -11.61
CA ALA A 210 -0.94 9.55 -10.39
C ALA A 210 -0.98 11.03 -10.01
N SER A 211 -2.15 11.52 -9.62
CA SER A 211 -2.35 12.88 -9.13
C SER A 211 -3.59 12.91 -8.27
#